data_AF-A0A522AXZ6-F1
#
_entry.id   AF-A0A522AXZ6-F1
#
_cell.length_a   1.000
_cell.length_b   1.000
_cell.length_c   1.000
_cell.angle_alpha   90.00
_cell.angle_beta   90.00
_cell.angle_gamma   90.00
#
_symmetry.space_group_name_H-M   'P 1'
#
loop_
_entity.id
_entity.type
_entity.pdbx_description
1 polymer ?
#
loop_
_entity_poly.entity_id
_entity_poly.type
_entity_poly.pdbx_seq_one_letter_code
_entity_poly.pdbx_strand_id
1 'polypeptide(L)'
;MKSLFLAALLLLAATPLIATAGQNREYWVAAEQVTWDYAPSGKNLMHPGQDMGPWGKRLRYPKYRYISYTDASYSTPIPQPEWRGILGPELLGEVGDTLKVHFKNRTDRPLSMHPHGLRYDEDNDGADHRGAGASIAPGASFTYTWKIDEKAGPGPADPSSIVWLYHSHVDHVEDIYRGLIGTIVVTRKGMAISRDDPRPRDVDRSFTTLFMIFNEEHGAEGGLKHAMNGYIFGNMTGLEAVAGETVRWHLVALGSEEDLHTAHWHGETVLDRGHRTDVIELLPASMVSVTMIADNPGTWLYHCHVGDHMTAGMMTRWTVKPRPQPTVSPPGPPPN
;
A
#
# COMPACT_ATOMS: atom_id res chain seq x y z
N MET A 1 39.11 65.60 5.63
CA MET A 1 38.34 64.94 6.71
C MET A 1 37.65 63.73 6.11
N LYS A 2 38.05 62.52 6.52
CA LYS A 2 37.60 61.24 5.93
C LYS A 2 36.29 60.80 6.60
N SER A 3 35.23 60.58 5.83
CA SER A 3 33.97 60.01 6.32
C SER A 3 34.13 58.51 6.57
N LEU A 4 33.89 58.07 7.82
CA LEU A 4 33.70 56.66 8.15
C LEU A 4 32.25 56.26 7.91
N PHE A 5 32.02 55.28 7.04
CA PHE A 5 30.77 54.53 6.97
C PHE A 5 30.82 53.41 8.00
N LEU A 6 29.88 53.42 8.94
CA LEU A 6 29.68 52.35 9.93
C LEU A 6 28.72 51.31 9.30
N ALA A 7 29.23 50.15 8.90
CA ALA A 7 28.39 49.04 8.47
C ALA A 7 27.88 48.28 9.71
N ALA A 8 26.57 48.35 9.96
CA ALA A 8 25.92 47.57 10.99
C ALA A 8 25.79 46.10 10.52
N LEU A 9 26.56 45.21 11.13
CA LEU A 9 26.49 43.77 10.90
C LEU A 9 25.31 43.22 11.71
N LEU A 10 24.17 42.97 11.07
CA LEU A 10 23.07 42.20 11.68
C LEU A 10 23.51 40.72 11.79
N LEU A 11 23.88 40.29 13.00
CA LEU A 11 23.95 38.87 13.33
C LEU A 11 22.53 38.32 13.45
N LEU A 12 22.03 37.65 12.41
CA LEU A 12 20.89 36.74 12.56
C LEU A 12 21.37 35.54 13.40
N ALA A 13 20.89 35.44 14.64
CA ALA A 13 21.03 34.25 15.44
C ALA A 13 20.20 33.13 14.77
N ALA A 14 20.86 32.24 14.04
CA ALA A 14 20.26 31.01 13.57
C ALA A 14 19.96 30.13 14.79
N THR A 15 18.70 30.07 15.21
CA THR A 15 18.23 29.04 16.14
C THR A 15 18.52 27.68 15.50
N PRO A 16 19.29 26.79 16.14
CA PRO A 16 19.54 25.47 15.58
C PRO A 16 18.19 24.75 15.48
N LEU A 17 17.83 24.28 14.28
CA LEU A 17 16.78 23.28 14.16
C LEU A 17 17.22 22.09 15.02
N ILE A 18 16.51 21.85 16.12
CA ILE A 18 16.65 20.59 16.85
C ILE A 18 16.14 19.52 15.90
N ALA A 19 17.06 18.80 15.25
CA ALA A 19 16.72 17.62 14.48
C ALA A 19 16.08 16.63 15.44
N THR A 20 14.76 16.44 15.34
CA THR A 20 14.05 15.43 16.10
C THR A 20 14.52 14.06 15.63
N ALA A 21 15.21 13.35 16.52
CA ALA A 21 15.60 11.97 16.29
C ALA A 21 14.38 11.14 15.88
N GLY A 22 14.57 10.22 14.93
CA GLY A 22 13.49 9.31 14.53
C GLY A 22 13.08 8.38 15.65
N GLN A 23 11.92 7.76 15.47
CA GLN A 23 11.27 6.93 16.47
C GLN A 23 11.43 5.44 16.18
N ASN A 24 11.39 4.64 17.24
CA ASN A 24 11.14 3.21 17.11
C ASN A 24 9.64 3.00 16.96
N ARG A 25 9.22 2.41 15.83
CA ARG A 25 7.83 2.05 15.57
C ARG A 25 7.67 0.55 15.62
N GLU A 26 6.86 0.11 16.58
CA GLU A 26 6.63 -1.31 16.86
C GLU A 26 5.42 -1.81 16.07
N TYR A 27 5.56 -2.94 15.40
CA TYR A 27 4.51 -3.63 14.64
C TYR A 27 4.47 -5.10 15.02
N TRP A 28 3.30 -5.60 15.44
CA TRP A 28 3.09 -7.02 15.73
C TRP A 28 2.38 -7.67 14.56
N VAL A 29 3.08 -8.55 13.84
CA VAL A 29 2.56 -9.17 12.62
C VAL A 29 2.67 -10.68 12.75
N ALA A 30 1.60 -11.40 12.45
CA ALA A 30 1.64 -12.86 12.34
C ALA A 30 1.32 -13.31 10.91
N ALA A 31 2.01 -14.34 10.42
CA ALA A 31 1.57 -15.07 9.23
C ALA A 31 0.59 -16.16 9.64
N GLU A 32 -0.56 -16.22 8.98
CA GLU A 32 -1.66 -17.16 9.29
C GLU A 32 -2.23 -17.78 8.03
N GLN A 33 -2.73 -19.02 8.14
CA GLN A 33 -3.48 -19.67 7.07
C GLN A 33 -4.89 -19.10 6.99
N VAL A 34 -5.33 -18.78 5.78
CA VAL A 34 -6.69 -18.33 5.50
C VAL A 34 -7.24 -19.04 4.27
N THR A 35 -8.56 -19.10 4.15
CA THR A 35 -9.21 -19.36 2.86
C THR A 35 -9.52 -18.03 2.22
N TRP A 36 -8.91 -17.74 1.07
CA TRP A 36 -9.19 -16.53 0.31
C TRP A 36 -10.22 -16.80 -0.77
N ASP A 37 -11.17 -15.88 -0.94
CA ASP A 37 -12.20 -15.92 -1.97
C ASP A 37 -11.98 -14.75 -2.95
N TYR A 38 -11.55 -15.07 -4.17
CA TYR A 38 -11.24 -14.08 -5.20
C TYR A 38 -12.48 -13.32 -5.70
N ALA A 39 -13.67 -13.89 -5.55
CA ALA A 39 -14.93 -13.24 -5.93
C ALA A 39 -16.03 -13.62 -4.93
N PRO A 40 -16.07 -13.00 -3.73
CA PRO A 40 -17.02 -13.37 -2.68
C PRO A 40 -18.49 -13.30 -3.09
N SER A 41 -18.85 -12.47 -4.07
CA SER A 41 -20.22 -12.40 -4.61
C SER A 41 -20.61 -13.62 -5.45
N GLY A 42 -19.63 -14.40 -5.90
CA GLY A 42 -19.79 -15.49 -6.88
C GLY A 42 -20.16 -15.01 -8.28
N LYS A 43 -20.07 -13.70 -8.57
CA LYS A 43 -20.59 -13.08 -9.79
C LYS A 43 -19.55 -12.17 -10.44
N ASN A 44 -19.72 -11.99 -11.75
CA ASN A 44 -19.10 -10.91 -12.50
C ASN A 44 -19.89 -9.61 -12.24
N LEU A 45 -19.34 -8.70 -11.42
CA LEU A 45 -19.98 -7.43 -11.08
C LEU A 45 -19.71 -6.33 -12.13
N MET A 46 -18.81 -6.61 -13.07
CA MET A 46 -18.44 -5.68 -14.14
C MET A 46 -19.38 -5.81 -15.32
N HIS A 47 -19.79 -7.04 -15.63
CA HIS A 47 -20.77 -7.38 -16.66
C HIS A 47 -21.87 -8.30 -16.09
N PRO A 48 -22.89 -7.72 -15.41
CA PRO A 48 -23.97 -8.50 -14.84
C PRO A 48 -24.66 -9.38 -15.89
N GLY A 49 -24.81 -10.67 -15.59
CA GLY A 49 -25.43 -11.66 -16.48
C GLY A 49 -24.44 -12.45 -17.35
N GLN A 50 -23.15 -12.05 -17.39
CA GLN A 50 -22.08 -12.86 -17.96
C GLN A 50 -21.43 -13.72 -16.87
N ASP A 51 -20.97 -14.92 -17.24
CA ASP A 51 -20.16 -15.74 -16.35
C ASP A 51 -18.72 -15.20 -16.23
N MET A 52 -17.95 -15.78 -15.30
CA MET A 52 -16.52 -15.48 -15.11
C MET A 52 -15.62 -16.45 -15.87
N GLY A 53 -16.15 -17.13 -16.89
CA GLY A 53 -15.44 -18.10 -17.71
C GLY A 53 -14.70 -19.18 -16.90
N PRO A 54 -13.48 -19.57 -17.30
CA PRO A 54 -12.69 -20.56 -16.58
C PRO A 54 -12.31 -20.10 -15.17
N TRP A 55 -12.10 -18.79 -14.96
CA TRP A 55 -11.69 -18.22 -13.68
C TRP A 55 -12.77 -18.30 -12.59
N GLY A 56 -14.04 -18.46 -12.99
CA GLY A 56 -15.17 -18.66 -12.07
C GLY A 56 -15.35 -20.07 -11.52
N LYS A 57 -14.67 -21.08 -12.09
CA LYS A 57 -14.89 -22.50 -11.73
C LYS A 57 -14.51 -22.81 -10.28
N ARG A 58 -13.45 -22.16 -9.78
CA ARG A 58 -13.01 -22.25 -8.38
C ARG A 58 -12.53 -20.88 -7.93
N LEU A 59 -13.18 -20.36 -6.89
CA LEU A 59 -12.94 -19.01 -6.37
C LEU A 59 -12.19 -19.01 -5.04
N ARG A 60 -12.12 -20.16 -4.36
CA ARG A 60 -11.57 -20.28 -3.01
C ARG A 60 -10.30 -21.13 -2.97
N TYR A 61 -9.26 -20.56 -2.37
CA TYR A 61 -7.95 -21.20 -2.25
C TYR A 61 -7.38 -21.02 -0.84
N PRO A 62 -6.64 -22.02 -0.31
CA PRO A 62 -5.84 -21.81 0.89
C PRO A 62 -4.69 -20.86 0.58
N LYS A 63 -4.47 -19.91 1.48
CA LYS A 63 -3.44 -18.86 1.37
C LYS A 63 -2.80 -18.65 2.73
N TYR A 64 -1.69 -17.92 2.74
CA TYR A 64 -1.15 -17.31 3.95
C TYR A 64 -1.31 -15.80 3.85
N ARG A 65 -1.58 -15.15 4.98
CA ARG A 65 -1.65 -13.69 5.07
C ARG A 65 -0.87 -13.20 6.27
N TYR A 66 -0.25 -12.04 6.10
CA TYR A 66 0.23 -11.25 7.23
C TYR A 66 -0.95 -10.51 7.88
N ILE A 67 -1.09 -10.66 9.19
CA ILE A 67 -2.15 -10.04 9.99
C ILE A 67 -1.49 -9.21 11.08
N SER A 68 -1.90 -7.95 11.22
CA SER A 68 -1.40 -7.07 12.29
C SER A 68 -2.22 -7.22 13.56
N TYR A 69 -1.56 -7.08 14.69
CA TYR A 69 -2.13 -7.18 16.03
C TYR A 69 -1.79 -5.94 16.85
N THR A 70 -2.62 -5.66 17.86
CA THR A 70 -2.45 -4.49 18.73
C THR A 70 -1.17 -4.51 19.55
N ASP A 71 -0.68 -5.69 19.91
CA ASP A 71 0.42 -5.89 20.84
C ASP A 71 0.98 -7.34 20.81
N ALA A 72 1.95 -7.61 21.69
CA ALA A 72 2.68 -8.87 21.80
C ALA A 72 1.84 -10.10 22.19
N SER A 73 0.57 -9.93 22.57
CA SER A 73 -0.33 -11.07 22.83
C SER A 73 -0.76 -11.77 21.54
N TYR A 74 -0.77 -11.06 20.40
CA TYR A 74 -1.33 -11.53 19.14
C TYR A 74 -2.77 -12.05 19.28
N SER A 75 -3.58 -11.41 20.14
CA SER A 75 -4.98 -11.79 20.38
C SER A 75 -5.99 -10.93 19.61
N THR A 76 -5.71 -9.62 19.49
CA THR A 76 -6.64 -8.65 18.90
C THR A 76 -6.12 -8.19 17.54
N PRO A 77 -6.65 -8.69 16.42
CA PRO A 77 -6.22 -8.24 15.11
C PRO A 77 -6.64 -6.79 14.85
N ILE A 78 -5.79 -6.03 14.17
CA ILE A 78 -6.10 -4.67 13.73
C ILE A 78 -6.92 -4.77 12.43
N PRO A 79 -8.15 -4.24 12.39
CA PRO A 79 -8.95 -4.23 11.17
C PRO A 79 -8.26 -3.48 10.04
N GLN A 80 -8.40 -4.00 8.83
CA GLN A 80 -7.93 -3.36 7.61
C GLN A 80 -9.14 -2.88 6.79
N PRO A 81 -9.00 -1.80 6.00
CA PRO A 81 -10.06 -1.38 5.11
C PRO A 81 -10.34 -2.48 4.07
N GLU A 82 -11.59 -2.60 3.66
CA GLU A 82 -12.07 -3.67 2.77
C GLU A 82 -11.27 -3.77 1.47
N TRP A 83 -10.94 -2.63 0.86
CA TRP A 83 -10.16 -2.56 -0.37
C TRP A 83 -8.76 -3.18 -0.26
N ARG A 84 -8.19 -3.29 0.94
CA ARG A 84 -6.83 -3.84 1.13
C ARG A 84 -6.77 -5.34 0.80
N GLY A 85 -7.92 -6.01 0.85
CA GLY A 85 -8.06 -7.37 0.33
C GLY A 85 -7.03 -8.33 0.91
N ILE A 86 -6.27 -8.99 0.03
CA ILE A 86 -5.30 -10.02 0.40
C ILE A 86 -4.03 -9.47 1.06
N LEU A 87 -3.69 -8.21 0.80
CA LEU A 87 -2.47 -7.60 1.30
C LEU A 87 -2.36 -7.70 2.83
N GLY A 88 -1.13 -7.82 3.31
CA GLY A 88 -0.75 -7.67 4.70
C GLY A 88 -0.97 -6.25 5.20
N PRO A 89 -0.72 -6.00 6.49
CA PRO A 89 -0.80 -4.66 7.05
C PRO A 89 0.16 -3.70 6.35
N GLU A 90 -0.30 -2.46 6.20
CA GLU A 90 0.56 -1.37 5.77
C GLU A 90 1.36 -0.87 6.97
N LEU A 91 2.68 -1.07 6.91
CA LEU A 91 3.61 -0.55 7.91
C LEU A 91 3.93 0.89 7.56
N LEU A 92 4.01 1.78 8.55
CA LEU A 92 4.13 3.21 8.29
C LEU A 92 5.36 3.77 9.00
N GLY A 93 6.04 4.72 8.38
CA GLY A 93 7.13 5.42 9.04
C GLY A 93 7.49 6.73 8.35
N GLU A 94 8.16 7.60 9.09
CA GLU A 94 8.80 8.80 8.55
C GLU A 94 10.30 8.53 8.37
N VAL A 95 10.93 9.20 7.41
CA VAL A 95 12.39 9.23 7.30
C VAL A 95 13.03 9.56 8.66
N GLY A 96 14.01 8.75 9.05
CA GLY A 96 14.69 8.74 10.33
C GLY A 96 14.17 7.69 11.31
N ASP A 97 12.94 7.19 11.13
CA ASP A 97 12.37 6.17 12.02
C ASP A 97 13.04 4.80 11.83
N THR A 98 12.88 3.94 12.83
CA THR A 98 13.24 2.53 12.80
C THR A 98 12.00 1.70 13.01
N LEU A 99 11.68 0.82 12.07
CA LEU A 99 10.61 -0.15 12.19
C LEU A 99 11.12 -1.39 12.94
N LYS A 100 10.42 -1.76 13.99
CA LYS A 100 10.60 -3.00 14.74
C LYS A 100 9.40 -3.88 14.45
N VAL A 101 9.61 -4.93 13.67
CA VAL A 101 8.53 -5.82 13.22
C VAL A 101 8.64 -7.14 13.94
N HIS A 102 7.79 -7.32 14.95
CA HIS A 102 7.68 -8.54 15.72
C HIS A 102 6.86 -9.56 14.95
N PHE A 103 7.56 -10.37 14.16
CA PHE A 103 6.96 -11.41 13.35
C PHE A 103 6.72 -12.69 14.16
N LYS A 104 5.53 -13.28 13.98
CA LYS A 104 5.17 -14.59 14.50
C LYS A 104 4.68 -15.50 13.39
N ASN A 105 5.34 -16.64 13.20
CA ASN A 105 4.90 -17.60 12.21
C ASN A 105 3.87 -18.57 12.83
N ARG A 106 2.58 -18.40 12.53
CA ARG A 106 1.50 -19.32 12.93
C ARG A 106 1.09 -20.27 11.81
N THR A 107 1.94 -20.43 10.81
CA THR A 107 1.69 -21.32 9.66
C THR A 107 2.36 -22.67 9.88
N ASP A 108 2.20 -23.56 8.90
CA ASP A 108 2.73 -24.92 8.86
C ASP A 108 4.06 -25.04 8.11
N ARG A 109 4.65 -23.92 7.66
CA ARG A 109 5.94 -23.93 6.94
C ARG A 109 6.86 -22.80 7.42
N PRO A 110 8.19 -22.91 7.20
CA PRO A 110 9.08 -21.80 7.46
C PRO A 110 8.75 -20.61 6.55
N LEU A 111 8.68 -19.41 7.12
CA LEU A 111 8.38 -18.15 6.43
C LEU A 111 9.32 -17.05 6.93
N SER A 112 9.35 -15.91 6.24
CA SER A 112 10.19 -14.76 6.59
C SER A 112 9.43 -13.46 6.33
N MET A 113 10.04 -12.32 6.61
CA MET A 113 9.62 -11.01 6.09
C MET A 113 10.85 -10.28 5.56
N HIS A 114 10.86 -9.96 4.28
CA HIS A 114 11.91 -9.22 3.60
C HIS A 114 11.36 -7.87 3.12
N PRO A 115 11.94 -6.74 3.56
CA PRO A 115 11.52 -5.41 3.12
C PRO A 115 12.29 -4.96 1.88
N HIS A 116 11.60 -4.25 1.00
CA HIS A 116 12.23 -3.47 -0.06
C HIS A 116 12.57 -2.06 0.46
N GLY A 117 13.61 -1.44 -0.12
CA GLY A 117 13.94 -0.02 0.06
C GLY A 117 14.47 0.42 1.43
N LEU A 118 14.31 -0.37 2.49
CA LEU A 118 14.79 -0.05 3.84
C LEU A 118 16.22 -0.55 4.10
N ARG A 119 16.85 -0.02 5.15
CA ARG A 119 18.21 -0.37 5.56
C ARG A 119 18.21 -1.38 6.72
N TYR A 120 18.96 -2.47 6.56
CA TYR A 120 19.09 -3.56 7.54
C TYR A 120 20.48 -4.21 7.47
N ASP A 121 20.76 -5.12 8.42
CA ASP A 121 21.90 -6.03 8.39
C ASP A 121 21.46 -7.45 7.96
N GLU A 122 22.41 -8.39 7.85
CA GLU A 122 22.15 -9.75 7.36
C GLU A 122 21.12 -10.51 8.22
N ASP A 123 21.11 -10.31 9.54
CA ASP A 123 20.14 -10.98 10.41
C ASP A 123 18.71 -10.46 10.21
N ASN A 124 18.56 -9.25 9.69
CA ASN A 124 17.28 -8.56 9.50
C ASN A 124 16.82 -8.50 8.04
N ASP A 125 17.51 -9.19 7.12
CA ASP A 125 17.20 -9.23 5.68
C ASP A 125 15.92 -10.04 5.39
N GLY A 126 15.80 -11.24 5.98
CA GLY A 126 14.66 -12.12 5.70
C GLY A 126 14.74 -12.86 4.36
N ALA A 127 15.92 -12.90 3.72
CA ALA A 127 16.15 -13.52 2.41
C ALA A 127 17.46 -14.32 2.35
N ASP A 128 17.73 -14.94 1.19
CA ASP A 128 18.94 -15.74 0.87
C ASP A 128 19.24 -16.91 1.83
N HIS A 129 18.31 -17.25 2.72
CA HIS A 129 18.51 -18.25 3.79
C HIS A 129 19.72 -17.95 4.70
N ARG A 130 20.13 -16.68 4.81
CA ARG A 130 21.25 -16.23 5.64
C ARG A 130 20.79 -15.30 6.75
N GLY A 131 21.50 -15.36 7.88
CA GLY A 131 21.14 -14.60 9.07
C GLY A 131 19.92 -15.17 9.80
N ALA A 132 19.71 -14.69 11.01
CA ALA A 132 18.69 -15.22 11.92
C ALA A 132 17.25 -15.02 11.43
N GLY A 133 16.99 -13.99 10.63
CA GLY A 133 15.66 -13.64 10.10
C GLY A 133 15.24 -14.38 8.84
N ALA A 134 16.13 -15.08 8.14
CA ALA A 134 15.83 -15.58 6.79
C ALA A 134 14.91 -16.80 6.71
N SER A 135 14.68 -17.51 7.82
CA SER A 135 13.75 -18.64 7.84
C SER A 135 13.21 -18.88 9.24
N ILE A 136 12.00 -18.40 9.50
CA ILE A 136 11.35 -18.51 10.80
C ILE A 136 10.46 -19.75 10.78
N ALA A 137 10.82 -20.76 11.57
CA ALA A 137 10.10 -22.02 11.65
C ALA A 137 8.63 -21.85 12.10
N PRO A 138 7.74 -22.82 11.79
CA PRO A 138 6.40 -22.88 12.36
C PRO A 138 6.39 -22.71 13.88
N GLY A 139 5.53 -21.82 14.39
CA GLY A 139 5.39 -21.50 15.80
C GLY A 139 6.47 -20.56 16.37
N ALA A 140 7.53 -20.27 15.63
CA ALA A 140 8.61 -19.38 16.07
C ALA A 140 8.31 -17.90 15.79
N SER A 141 9.13 -17.04 16.40
CA SER A 141 9.06 -15.58 16.25
C SER A 141 10.44 -14.99 16.03
N PHE A 142 10.46 -13.85 15.34
CA PHE A 142 11.66 -13.04 15.12
C PHE A 142 11.29 -11.57 15.11
N THR A 143 12.17 -10.70 15.58
CA THR A 143 11.96 -9.24 15.52
C THR A 143 12.90 -8.62 14.50
N TYR A 144 12.35 -8.24 13.36
CA TYR A 144 13.09 -7.50 12.35
C TYR A 144 13.29 -6.05 12.76
N THR A 145 14.45 -5.49 12.43
CA THR A 145 14.83 -4.11 12.67
C THR A 145 15.24 -3.45 11.36
N TRP A 146 14.36 -2.60 10.83
CA TRP A 146 14.56 -1.94 9.55
C TRP A 146 14.62 -0.42 9.74
N LYS A 147 15.68 0.21 9.27
CA LYS A 147 15.87 1.66 9.37
C LYS A 147 15.34 2.34 8.11
N ILE A 148 14.55 3.39 8.30
CA ILE A 148 14.13 4.29 7.24
C ILE A 148 15.15 5.43 7.19
N ASP A 149 16.30 5.18 6.58
CA ASP A 149 17.27 6.26 6.37
C ASP A 149 16.81 7.22 5.26
N GLU A 150 17.62 8.24 4.97
CA GLU A 150 17.29 9.23 3.94
C GLU A 150 17.12 8.61 2.54
N LYS A 151 17.80 7.48 2.26
CA LYS A 151 17.73 6.79 0.95
C LYS A 151 16.50 5.91 0.83
N ALA A 152 15.89 5.50 1.94
CA ALA A 152 14.61 4.81 1.98
C ALA A 152 13.41 5.77 1.78
N GLY A 153 13.65 7.08 1.85
CA GLY A 153 12.62 8.12 1.76
C GLY A 153 12.31 8.60 0.35
N PRO A 154 11.24 9.41 0.19
CA PRO A 154 10.92 10.04 -1.09
C PRO A 154 12.06 10.90 -1.65
N GLY A 155 12.41 10.70 -2.91
CA GLY A 155 13.34 11.54 -3.65
C GLY A 155 12.76 12.94 -3.95
N PRO A 156 13.54 13.82 -4.62
CA PRO A 156 13.10 15.20 -4.89
C PRO A 156 11.86 15.32 -5.79
N ALA A 157 11.70 14.38 -6.74
CA ALA A 157 10.56 14.34 -7.65
C ALA A 157 9.39 13.49 -7.13
N ASP A 158 9.61 12.71 -6.06
CA ASP A 158 8.58 11.87 -5.47
C ASP A 158 7.63 12.72 -4.61
N PRO A 159 6.38 12.27 -4.43
CA PRO A 159 5.45 12.97 -3.56
C PRO A 159 5.85 12.84 -2.08
N SER A 160 5.06 13.40 -1.16
CA SER A 160 5.38 13.44 0.28
C SER A 160 5.50 12.07 0.98
N SER A 161 5.04 11.00 0.34
CA SER A 161 5.22 9.62 0.80
C SER A 161 5.32 8.65 -0.38
N ILE A 162 6.13 7.61 -0.22
CA ILE A 162 6.30 6.54 -1.21
C ILE A 162 5.97 5.19 -0.60
N VAL A 163 5.75 4.19 -1.45
CA VAL A 163 5.49 2.81 -1.03
C VAL A 163 6.68 1.91 -1.33
N TRP A 164 6.93 0.98 -0.44
CA TRP A 164 7.79 -0.18 -0.62
C TRP A 164 6.97 -1.45 -0.38
N LEU A 165 7.42 -2.57 -0.95
CA LEU A 165 6.88 -3.90 -0.66
C LEU A 165 7.61 -4.54 0.51
N TYR A 166 6.93 -5.46 1.19
CA TYR A 166 7.59 -6.54 1.92
C TYR A 166 6.89 -7.86 1.61
N HIS A 167 7.64 -8.96 1.58
CA HIS A 167 7.10 -10.30 1.34
C HIS A 167 7.99 -11.38 1.97
N SER A 168 7.53 -12.63 2.03
CA SER A 168 8.42 -13.74 2.42
C SER A 168 9.35 -14.08 1.25
N HIS A 169 10.59 -14.46 1.57
CA HIS A 169 11.63 -14.84 0.61
C HIS A 169 12.20 -16.24 0.90
N VAL A 170 11.48 -17.08 1.66
CA VAL A 170 11.88 -18.48 1.91
C VAL A 170 11.69 -19.30 0.63
N ASP A 171 10.51 -19.23 0.04
CA ASP A 171 10.28 -19.66 -1.34
C ASP A 171 10.09 -18.42 -2.21
N HIS A 172 11.15 -18.04 -2.93
CA HIS A 172 11.25 -16.78 -3.66
C HIS A 172 10.28 -16.66 -4.83
N VAL A 173 9.64 -17.75 -5.25
CA VAL A 173 8.60 -17.72 -6.30
C VAL A 173 7.23 -17.96 -5.68
N GLU A 174 7.08 -18.97 -4.84
CA GLU A 174 5.76 -19.42 -4.41
C GLU A 174 5.17 -18.59 -3.28
N ASP A 175 5.99 -18.02 -2.39
CA ASP A 175 5.47 -17.34 -1.20
C ASP A 175 4.59 -16.13 -1.55
N ILE A 176 4.91 -15.41 -2.63
CA ILE A 176 4.08 -14.31 -3.13
C ILE A 176 2.74 -14.82 -3.68
N TYR A 177 2.74 -15.90 -4.48
CA TYR A 177 1.52 -16.53 -4.98
C TYR A 177 0.67 -17.13 -3.85
N ARG A 178 1.29 -17.44 -2.71
CA ARG A 178 0.57 -17.88 -1.50
C ARG A 178 -0.06 -16.73 -0.70
N GLY A 179 0.21 -15.48 -1.03
CA GLY A 179 -0.44 -14.29 -0.44
C GLY A 179 0.40 -13.52 0.58
N LEU A 180 1.68 -13.87 0.77
CA LEU A 180 2.57 -13.25 1.76
C LEU A 180 3.17 -11.95 1.24
N ILE A 181 2.32 -10.94 1.04
CA ILE A 181 2.69 -9.64 0.47
C ILE A 181 2.09 -8.54 1.36
N GLY A 182 2.85 -7.51 1.68
CA GLY A 182 2.33 -6.29 2.26
C GLY A 182 3.16 -5.08 1.86
N THR A 183 2.85 -3.92 2.43
CA THR A 183 3.50 -2.66 2.04
C THR A 183 4.05 -1.87 3.22
N ILE A 184 5.09 -1.10 2.96
CA ILE A 184 5.63 -0.08 3.87
C ILE A 184 5.43 1.27 3.19
N VAL A 185 4.74 2.21 3.83
CA VAL A 185 4.64 3.60 3.35
C VAL A 185 5.61 4.47 4.15
N VAL A 186 6.52 5.11 3.42
CA VAL A 186 7.54 6.00 3.98
C VAL A 186 7.19 7.44 3.66
N THR A 187 6.97 8.24 4.71
CA THR A 187 6.71 9.67 4.63
C THR A 187 8.02 10.46 4.71
N ARG A 188 8.11 11.53 3.92
CA ARG A 188 9.24 12.48 3.94
C ARG A 188 9.42 13.08 5.34
N LYS A 189 10.67 13.32 5.74
CA LYS A 189 10.99 13.97 7.01
C LYS A 189 10.22 15.28 7.20
N GLY A 190 9.55 15.43 8.33
CA GLY A 190 8.79 16.63 8.70
C GLY A 190 7.40 16.73 8.04
N MET A 191 6.97 15.70 7.31
CA MET A 191 5.66 15.66 6.64
C MET A 191 4.65 14.72 7.29
N ALA A 192 5.03 14.01 8.36
CA ALA A 192 4.08 13.26 9.17
C ALA A 192 2.98 14.17 9.77
N ILE A 193 1.76 13.64 9.93
CA ILE A 193 0.65 14.32 10.62
C ILE A 193 1.06 14.71 12.03
N SER A 194 1.71 13.78 12.73
CA SER A 194 2.22 14.01 14.07
C SER A 194 3.38 13.07 14.36
N ARG A 195 3.94 13.17 15.56
CA ARG A 195 4.92 12.20 16.05
C ARG A 195 4.35 10.78 16.05
N ASP A 196 3.14 10.59 16.58
CA ASP A 196 2.54 9.26 16.74
C ASP A 196 1.89 8.75 15.44
N ASP A 197 1.57 9.65 14.50
CA ASP A 197 0.95 9.32 13.21
C ASP A 197 1.87 9.68 12.03
N PRO A 198 2.61 8.71 11.47
CA PRO A 198 3.57 8.92 10.39
C PRO A 198 2.95 9.18 9.02
N ARG A 199 1.62 9.14 8.88
CA ARG A 199 0.98 9.39 7.58
C ARG A 199 1.28 10.80 7.07
N PRO A 200 1.37 11.01 5.74
CA PRO A 200 1.61 12.33 5.16
C PRO A 200 0.46 13.30 5.47
N ARG A 201 0.79 14.48 6.01
CA ARG A 201 -0.20 15.50 6.43
C ARG A 201 -0.87 16.26 5.28
N ASP A 202 -0.34 16.14 4.07
CA ASP A 202 -0.83 16.79 2.85
C ASP A 202 -1.73 15.86 2.01
N VAL A 203 -2.16 14.74 2.58
CA VAL A 203 -2.99 13.72 1.92
C VAL A 203 -4.22 13.46 2.78
N ASP A 204 -5.40 13.61 2.19
CA ASP A 204 -6.67 13.33 2.87
C ASP A 204 -6.93 11.82 2.95
N ARG A 205 -6.51 11.10 1.90
CA ARG A 205 -6.79 9.66 1.74
C ARG A 205 -5.68 8.94 0.99
N SER A 206 -5.37 7.72 1.41
CA SER A 206 -4.46 6.84 0.67
C SER A 206 -5.11 5.51 0.31
N PHE A 207 -4.76 5.00 -0.87
CA PHE A 207 -5.08 3.66 -1.32
C PHE A 207 -3.81 2.95 -1.76
N THR A 208 -3.76 1.65 -1.48
CA THR A 208 -2.67 0.78 -1.96
C THR A 208 -3.28 -0.35 -2.78
N THR A 209 -2.84 -0.49 -4.03
CA THR A 209 -3.40 -1.45 -4.99
C THR A 209 -2.29 -2.30 -5.60
N LEU A 210 -2.37 -3.60 -5.33
CA LEU A 210 -1.56 -4.66 -5.90
C LEU A 210 -2.19 -5.16 -7.19
N PHE A 211 -1.42 -5.14 -8.27
CA PHE A 211 -1.73 -5.80 -9.53
C PHE A 211 -0.88 -7.06 -9.63
N MET A 212 -1.53 -8.22 -9.68
CA MET A 212 -0.83 -9.50 -9.70
C MET A 212 -1.74 -10.61 -10.25
N ILE A 213 -1.16 -11.48 -11.05
CA ILE A 213 -1.78 -12.73 -11.50
C ILE A 213 -1.39 -13.82 -10.50
N PHE A 214 -2.33 -14.23 -9.63
CA PHE A 214 -2.05 -15.32 -8.70
C PHE A 214 -2.12 -16.67 -9.41
N ASN A 215 -1.01 -17.41 -9.41
CA ASN A 215 -0.96 -18.75 -9.97
C ASN A 215 -1.34 -19.82 -8.93
N GLU A 216 -2.62 -20.21 -8.93
CA GLU A 216 -3.15 -21.16 -7.95
C GLU A 216 -3.10 -22.62 -8.37
N GLU A 217 -3.02 -22.88 -9.68
CA GLU A 217 -3.17 -24.22 -10.26
C GLU A 217 -2.09 -24.50 -11.31
N HIS A 218 -0.85 -24.10 -11.02
CA HIS A 218 0.36 -24.40 -11.79
C HIS A 218 0.25 -24.07 -13.29
N GLY A 219 -0.26 -22.87 -13.60
CA GLY A 219 -0.42 -22.36 -14.96
C GLY A 219 -1.71 -22.79 -15.65
N ALA A 220 -2.59 -23.56 -15.00
CA ALA A 220 -3.92 -23.81 -15.55
C ALA A 220 -4.73 -22.51 -15.57
N GLU A 221 -5.34 -22.19 -16.72
CA GLU A 221 -6.09 -20.95 -16.97
C GLU A 221 -7.08 -20.60 -15.84
N GLY A 222 -7.86 -21.59 -15.39
CA GLY A 222 -8.83 -21.39 -14.32
C GLY A 222 -8.21 -21.01 -12.97
N GLY A 223 -6.93 -21.33 -12.76
CA GLY A 223 -6.13 -21.00 -11.58
C GLY A 223 -5.32 -19.71 -11.70
N LEU A 224 -5.23 -19.07 -12.86
CA LEU A 224 -4.55 -17.78 -13.04
C LEU A 224 -5.50 -16.64 -12.67
N LYS A 225 -5.40 -16.13 -11.44
CA LYS A 225 -6.30 -15.08 -10.93
C LYS A 225 -5.71 -13.70 -11.16
N HIS A 226 -6.13 -13.08 -12.26
CA HIS A 226 -5.78 -11.73 -12.67
C HIS A 226 -6.42 -10.69 -11.75
N ALA A 227 -5.79 -10.44 -10.60
CA ALA A 227 -6.45 -9.82 -9.47
C ALA A 227 -5.92 -8.43 -9.13
N MET A 228 -6.81 -7.62 -8.54
CA MET A 228 -6.48 -6.37 -7.86
C MET A 228 -6.70 -6.57 -6.37
N ASN A 229 -5.64 -6.46 -5.55
CA ASN A 229 -5.65 -6.80 -4.11
C ASN A 229 -6.27 -8.19 -3.81
N GLY A 230 -6.12 -9.15 -4.73
CA GLY A 230 -6.66 -10.50 -4.59
C GLY A 230 -8.14 -10.64 -5.01
N TYR A 231 -8.76 -9.62 -5.59
CA TYR A 231 -10.13 -9.71 -6.12
C TYR A 231 -10.18 -9.64 -7.64
N ILE A 232 -11.17 -10.33 -8.22
CA ILE A 232 -11.44 -10.37 -9.66
C ILE A 232 -12.87 -9.91 -9.96
N PHE A 233 -13.11 -9.51 -11.21
CA PHE A 233 -14.43 -9.16 -11.77
C PHE A 233 -15.26 -8.19 -10.93
N GLY A 234 -14.61 -7.12 -10.42
CA GLY A 234 -15.28 -6.05 -9.69
C GLY A 234 -15.66 -6.37 -8.25
N ASN A 235 -15.12 -7.45 -7.67
CA ASN A 235 -15.39 -7.83 -6.28
C ASN A 235 -14.59 -7.02 -5.24
N MET A 236 -13.63 -6.19 -5.66
CA MET A 236 -12.95 -5.25 -4.74
C MET A 236 -13.83 -4.02 -4.50
N THR A 237 -14.12 -3.74 -3.24
CA THR A 237 -15.00 -2.65 -2.77
C THR A 237 -14.23 -1.69 -1.84
N GLY A 238 -14.81 -0.53 -1.55
CA GLY A 238 -14.28 0.41 -0.56
C GLY A 238 -13.27 1.45 -1.09
N LEU A 239 -12.98 1.46 -2.39
CA LEU A 239 -12.20 2.52 -3.04
C LEU A 239 -13.06 3.79 -3.22
N GLU A 240 -13.21 4.57 -2.14
CA GLU A 240 -14.08 5.74 -2.10
C GLU A 240 -13.37 7.00 -1.61
N ALA A 241 -13.44 8.08 -2.39
CA ALA A 241 -12.97 9.42 -2.02
C ALA A 241 -14.13 10.43 -1.99
N VAL A 242 -13.88 11.63 -1.47
CA VAL A 242 -14.81 12.76 -1.49
C VAL A 242 -14.27 13.85 -2.42
N ALA A 243 -15.17 14.52 -3.14
CA ALA A 243 -14.81 15.56 -4.09
C ALA A 243 -13.92 16.66 -3.47
N GLY A 244 -12.80 16.91 -4.14
CA GLY A 244 -11.70 17.81 -3.82
C GLY A 244 -10.73 17.31 -2.74
N GLU A 245 -10.75 16.03 -2.39
CA GLU A 245 -9.68 15.41 -1.59
C GLU A 245 -8.41 15.18 -2.41
N THR A 246 -7.27 15.34 -1.74
CA THR A 246 -5.98 14.87 -2.23
C THR A 246 -5.83 13.39 -1.89
N VAL A 247 -5.82 12.54 -2.92
CA VAL A 247 -5.72 11.08 -2.80
C VAL A 247 -4.33 10.63 -3.21
N ARG A 248 -3.62 9.93 -2.33
CA ARG A 248 -2.37 9.24 -2.65
C ARG A 248 -2.67 7.80 -3.07
N TRP A 249 -2.31 7.46 -4.30
CA TRP A 249 -2.35 6.08 -4.78
C TRP A 249 -0.95 5.48 -4.72
N HIS A 250 -0.82 4.38 -3.99
CA HIS A 250 0.35 3.54 -3.92
C HIS A 250 0.10 2.29 -4.77
N LEU A 251 0.76 2.22 -5.92
CA LEU A 251 0.64 1.11 -6.85
C LEU A 251 1.79 0.14 -6.63
N VAL A 252 1.48 -1.14 -6.52
CA VAL A 252 2.48 -2.19 -6.45
C VAL A 252 2.14 -3.33 -7.40
N ALA A 253 3.15 -4.00 -7.93
CA ALA A 253 2.97 -5.19 -8.75
C ALA A 253 4.04 -6.24 -8.42
N LEU A 254 3.69 -7.51 -8.53
CA LEU A 254 4.55 -8.68 -8.32
C LEU A 254 4.09 -9.80 -9.26
N GLY A 255 4.95 -10.81 -9.45
CA GLY A 255 4.66 -11.99 -10.25
C GLY A 255 5.74 -12.26 -11.29
N SER A 256 5.34 -12.68 -12.48
CA SER A 256 6.24 -13.18 -13.54
C SER A 256 6.29 -12.23 -14.75
N GLU A 257 6.86 -12.68 -15.87
CA GLU A 257 6.82 -11.96 -17.15
C GLU A 257 5.42 -11.71 -17.69
N GLU A 258 4.40 -12.42 -17.21
CA GLU A 258 2.99 -12.19 -17.54
C GLU A 258 2.45 -10.95 -16.81
N ASP A 259 3.09 -10.52 -15.72
CA ASP A 259 2.66 -9.38 -14.90
C ASP A 259 3.13 -8.03 -15.45
N LEU A 260 2.85 -7.78 -16.73
CA LEU A 260 2.84 -6.42 -17.29
C LEU A 260 1.47 -5.77 -17.04
N HIS A 261 1.41 -4.77 -16.18
CA HIS A 261 0.16 -4.13 -15.79
C HIS A 261 0.17 -2.65 -16.14
N THR A 262 -1.03 -2.10 -16.29
CA THR A 262 -1.21 -0.67 -16.54
C THR A 262 -2.40 -0.18 -15.72
N ALA A 263 -2.15 0.38 -14.55
CA ALA A 263 -3.21 0.88 -13.68
C ALA A 263 -3.84 2.14 -14.30
N HIS A 264 -5.11 2.05 -14.70
CA HIS A 264 -5.81 3.15 -15.35
C HIS A 264 -7.09 3.54 -14.61
N TRP A 265 -7.25 4.84 -14.35
CA TRP A 265 -8.43 5.42 -13.72
C TRP A 265 -9.28 6.13 -14.77
N HIS A 266 -10.53 5.69 -14.92
CA HIS A 266 -11.49 6.44 -15.72
C HIS A 266 -11.91 7.70 -14.98
N GLY A 267 -12.15 8.76 -15.76
CA GLY A 267 -12.75 10.00 -15.26
C GLY A 267 -11.81 10.91 -14.45
N GLU A 268 -10.55 10.51 -14.22
CA GLU A 268 -9.59 11.27 -13.43
C GLU A 268 -8.17 11.17 -13.99
N THR A 269 -7.29 12.05 -13.53
CA THR A 269 -5.85 11.99 -13.83
C THR A 269 -5.03 12.01 -12.54
N VAL A 270 -3.82 11.48 -12.62
CA VAL A 270 -2.82 11.48 -11.56
C VAL A 270 -1.60 12.30 -11.98
N LEU A 271 -0.83 12.74 -10.97
CA LEU A 271 0.49 13.32 -11.15
C LEU A 271 1.54 12.29 -10.72
N ASP A 272 2.39 11.88 -11.67
CA ASP A 272 3.56 11.03 -11.46
C ASP A 272 4.82 11.85 -11.72
N ARG A 273 5.57 12.17 -10.65
CA ARG A 273 6.84 12.91 -10.71
C ARG A 273 6.79 14.19 -11.57
N GLY A 274 5.67 14.91 -11.54
CA GLY A 274 5.43 16.13 -12.30
C GLY A 274 4.77 15.93 -13.66
N HIS A 275 4.57 14.69 -14.10
CA HIS A 275 3.86 14.34 -15.34
C HIS A 275 2.41 14.01 -15.04
N ARG A 276 1.48 14.59 -15.81
CA ARG A 276 0.07 14.26 -15.73
C ARG A 276 -0.24 13.09 -16.67
N THR A 277 -0.87 12.06 -16.13
CA THR A 277 -1.29 10.85 -16.86
C THR A 277 -2.55 10.30 -16.20
N ASP A 278 -3.27 9.41 -16.87
CA ASP A 278 -4.36 8.61 -16.31
C ASP A 278 -4.00 7.11 -16.25
N VAL A 279 -2.79 6.75 -16.66
CA VAL A 279 -2.27 5.38 -16.69
C VAL A 279 -0.86 5.33 -16.13
N ILE A 280 -0.55 4.27 -15.38
CA ILE A 280 0.79 3.96 -14.87
C ILE A 280 1.15 2.52 -15.22
N GLU A 281 2.27 2.33 -15.91
CA GLU A 281 2.85 1.03 -16.22
C GLU A 281 3.52 0.41 -14.98
N LEU A 282 3.29 -0.88 -14.77
CA LEU A 282 3.80 -1.65 -13.64
C LEU A 282 4.32 -3.00 -14.14
N LEU A 283 5.61 -3.26 -13.91
CA LEU A 283 6.26 -4.57 -14.08
C LEU A 283 6.41 -5.27 -12.72
N PRO A 284 6.84 -6.55 -12.65
CA PRO A 284 7.11 -7.22 -11.39
C PRO A 284 8.04 -6.42 -10.48
N ALA A 285 7.67 -6.35 -9.20
CA ALA A 285 8.30 -5.53 -8.16
C ALA A 285 8.25 -4.01 -8.41
N SER A 286 7.35 -3.53 -9.27
CA SER A 286 7.11 -2.08 -9.40
C SER A 286 6.45 -1.53 -8.14
N MET A 287 6.92 -0.37 -7.70
CA MET A 287 6.42 0.36 -6.54
C MET A 287 6.35 1.84 -6.91
N VAL A 288 5.15 2.34 -7.16
CA VAL A 288 4.92 3.70 -7.69
C VAL A 288 3.93 4.43 -6.79
N SER A 289 4.15 5.72 -6.56
CA SER A 289 3.27 6.54 -5.74
C SER A 289 2.88 7.79 -6.51
N VAL A 290 1.59 7.96 -6.76
CA VAL A 290 1.04 9.06 -7.57
C VAL A 290 -0.04 9.82 -6.81
N THR A 291 -0.18 11.10 -7.11
CA THR A 291 -1.16 11.96 -6.43
C THR A 291 -2.32 12.29 -7.36
N MET A 292 -3.54 12.13 -6.86
CA MET A 292 -4.79 12.49 -7.52
C MET A 292 -5.47 13.61 -6.72
N ILE A 293 -6.13 14.53 -7.40
CA ILE A 293 -7.15 15.38 -6.79
C ILE A 293 -8.49 14.84 -7.29
N ALA A 294 -9.27 14.22 -6.41
CA ALA A 294 -10.52 13.58 -6.81
C ALA A 294 -11.60 14.65 -6.98
N ASP A 295 -11.82 15.18 -8.18
CA ASP A 295 -12.70 16.33 -8.43
C ASP A 295 -13.91 16.04 -9.32
N ASN A 296 -14.06 14.79 -9.76
CA ASN A 296 -15.13 14.36 -10.65
C ASN A 296 -16.09 13.35 -9.97
N PRO A 297 -17.14 13.82 -9.25
CA PRO A 297 -18.11 12.96 -8.58
C PRO A 297 -18.73 11.91 -9.52
N GLY A 298 -18.68 10.65 -9.11
CA GLY A 298 -19.14 9.54 -9.93
C GLY A 298 -18.62 8.20 -9.43
N THR A 299 -19.02 7.14 -10.11
CA THR A 299 -18.42 5.81 -9.96
C THR A 299 -17.79 5.43 -11.28
N TRP A 300 -16.49 5.19 -11.25
CA TRP A 300 -15.65 5.08 -12.43
C TRP A 300 -14.98 3.72 -12.50
N LEU A 301 -14.64 3.26 -13.70
CA LEU A 301 -13.85 2.06 -13.91
C LEU A 301 -12.40 2.29 -13.46
N TYR A 302 -11.82 1.30 -12.79
CA TYR A 302 -10.41 1.26 -12.43
C TYR A 302 -9.87 -0.12 -12.78
N HIS A 303 -8.93 -0.19 -13.72
CA HIS A 303 -8.58 -1.48 -14.34
C HIS A 303 -7.16 -1.54 -14.92
N CYS A 304 -6.76 -2.76 -15.31
CA CYS A 304 -5.61 -2.99 -16.16
C CYS A 304 -5.99 -2.91 -17.65
N HIS A 305 -5.12 -2.34 -18.48
CA HIS A 305 -5.36 -2.11 -19.90
C HIS A 305 -4.80 -3.22 -20.80
N VAL A 306 -4.07 -4.19 -20.23
CA VAL A 306 -3.70 -5.43 -20.92
C VAL A 306 -4.97 -6.23 -21.17
N GLY A 307 -5.26 -6.47 -22.45
CA GLY A 307 -6.55 -7.02 -22.89
C GLY A 307 -6.89 -8.35 -22.20
N ASP A 308 -5.92 -9.25 -22.10
CA ASP A 308 -6.10 -10.55 -21.44
C ASP A 308 -6.42 -10.39 -19.95
N HIS A 309 -5.65 -9.56 -19.23
CA HIS A 309 -5.84 -9.35 -17.79
C HIS A 309 -7.22 -8.74 -17.51
N MET A 310 -7.67 -7.81 -18.37
CA MET A 310 -8.99 -7.21 -18.28
C MET A 310 -10.10 -8.24 -18.53
N THR A 311 -9.97 -9.06 -19.58
CA THR A 311 -10.91 -10.15 -19.89
C THR A 311 -10.98 -11.17 -18.75
N ALA A 312 -9.86 -11.44 -18.10
CA ALA A 312 -9.74 -12.36 -16.97
C ALA A 312 -10.16 -11.75 -15.61
N GLY A 313 -10.64 -10.50 -15.61
CA GLY A 313 -11.30 -9.89 -14.46
C GLY A 313 -10.47 -8.89 -13.67
N MET A 314 -9.32 -8.43 -14.17
CA MET A 314 -8.48 -7.42 -13.51
C MET A 314 -9.05 -6.00 -13.66
N MET A 315 -10.20 -5.79 -13.05
CA MET A 315 -10.93 -4.55 -13.10
C MET A 315 -11.89 -4.43 -11.92
N THR A 316 -12.11 -3.20 -11.47
CA THR A 316 -13.11 -2.86 -10.47
C THR A 316 -13.66 -1.45 -10.68
N ARG A 317 -14.45 -0.96 -9.72
CA ARG A 317 -14.91 0.41 -9.67
C ARG A 317 -14.33 1.14 -8.47
N TRP A 318 -14.18 2.44 -8.62
CA TRP A 318 -13.88 3.36 -7.54
C TRP A 318 -14.84 4.54 -7.59
N THR A 319 -15.05 5.22 -6.48
CA THR A 319 -16.12 6.22 -6.34
C THR A 319 -15.60 7.53 -5.78
N VAL A 320 -15.93 8.63 -6.44
CA VAL A 320 -15.81 10.00 -5.91
C VAL A 320 -17.19 10.42 -5.43
N LYS A 321 -17.37 10.54 -4.13
CA LYS A 321 -18.62 11.03 -3.52
C LYS A 321 -18.70 12.55 -3.63
N PRO A 322 -19.88 13.14 -3.90
CA PRO A 322 -20.06 14.58 -3.82
C PRO A 322 -19.67 15.12 -2.45
N ARG A 323 -19.08 16.32 -2.41
CA ARG A 323 -18.82 17.01 -1.14
C ARG A 323 -20.15 17.37 -0.47
N PRO A 324 -20.36 17.05 0.82
CA PRO A 324 -21.55 17.48 1.54
C PRO A 324 -21.67 19.01 1.51
N GLN A 325 -22.83 19.53 1.11
CA GLN A 325 -23.09 20.97 1.21
C GLN A 325 -23.25 21.36 2.68
N PRO A 326 -22.73 22.52 3.12
CA PRO A 326 -23.02 23.03 4.45
C PRO A 326 -24.53 23.18 4.61
N THR A 327 -25.11 22.66 5.69
CA THR A 327 -26.52 22.88 5.99
C THR A 327 -26.73 24.37 6.26
N VAL A 328 -27.39 25.07 5.33
CA VAL A 328 -27.85 26.43 5.59
C VAL A 328 -29.01 26.33 6.58
N SER A 329 -28.81 26.75 7.83
CA SER A 329 -29.92 26.89 8.78
C SER A 329 -30.92 27.90 8.20
N PRO A 330 -32.25 27.65 8.30
CA PRO A 330 -33.23 28.64 7.93
C PRO A 330 -32.97 29.95 8.70
N PRO A 331 -33.19 31.13 8.09
CA PRO A 331 -33.15 32.37 8.85
C PRO A 331 -34.12 32.26 10.03
N GLY A 332 -33.64 32.61 11.22
CA GLY A 332 -34.47 32.64 12.43
C GLY A 332 -35.68 33.55 12.24
N PRO A 333 -36.78 33.33 12.99
CA PRO A 333 -37.95 34.20 12.93
C PRO A 333 -37.54 35.65 13.24
N PRO A 334 -38.20 36.64 12.60
CA PRO A 334 -37.92 38.05 12.87
C PRO A 334 -38.15 38.36 14.37
N PRO A 335 -37.35 39.27 14.95
CA PRO A 335 -37.56 39.69 16.34
C PRO A 335 -38.95 40.34 16.49
N ASN A 336 -39.61 40.03 17.60
CA ASN A 336 -40.95 40.51 17.96
C ASN A 336 -41.06 42.03 18.06
#